data_AF-A0A1J4SS36-F1
#
_entry.id   AF-A0A1J4SS36-F1
#
_cell.length_a   1.000
_cell.length_b   1.000
_cell.length_c   1.000
_cell.angle_alpha   90.00
_cell.angle_beta   90.00
_cell.angle_gamma   90.00
#
_symmetry.space_group_name_H-M   'P 1'
#
loop_
_entity.id
_entity.type
_entity.pdbx_description
1 polymer ?
#
loop_
_entity_poly.entity_id
_entity_poly.type
_entity_poly.pdbx_seq_one_letter_code
_entity_poly.pdbx_strand_id
1 'polypeptide(L)'
;MIKYKIYPFLALLCPALLSLVMFSACSAPQPAGRLVEGRMVPSGPGAAITFEKQTFKLVKIPDPDLEAALEGMLSASYDVAVTKHAGDKPMEIGFTYSLAPRGAVYPFSEIEVSCIMQEKYARRSGPEICGDFFQELGFRIKSALENK
;
A
#
# COMPACT_ATOMS: atom_id res chain seq x y z
N MET A 1 74.18 7.63 -20.96
CA MET A 1 75.04 8.69 -20.38
C MET A 1 74.18 9.90 -20.06
N ILE A 2 74.24 10.35 -18.80
CA ILE A 2 74.28 11.76 -18.33
C ILE A 2 72.98 12.60 -18.45
N LYS A 3 72.24 12.78 -17.33
CA LYS A 3 72.23 13.92 -16.34
C LYS A 3 71.27 15.07 -16.75
N TYR A 4 70.15 15.27 -16.05
CA TYR A 4 69.88 16.13 -14.86
C TYR A 4 69.54 17.60 -15.13
N LYS A 5 68.39 18.04 -14.58
CA LYS A 5 68.07 19.29 -13.86
C LYS A 5 66.55 19.28 -13.61
N ILE A 6 65.95 19.14 -12.42
CA ILE A 6 66.15 19.64 -11.04
C ILE A 6 66.11 21.18 -10.91
N TYR A 7 65.01 21.65 -10.30
CA TYR A 7 64.85 22.67 -9.22
C TYR A 7 63.65 23.62 -9.47
N PRO A 8 63.12 24.35 -8.45
CA PRO A 8 62.05 23.89 -7.56
C PRO A 8 60.99 25.01 -7.36
N PHE A 9 59.87 24.78 -6.65
CA PHE A 9 59.20 25.82 -5.85
C PHE A 9 58.18 25.10 -4.95
N LEU A 10 58.57 24.84 -3.70
CA LEU A 10 58.02 25.55 -2.54
C LEU A 10 56.48 25.41 -2.48
N ALA A 11 55.95 24.33 -1.92
CA ALA A 11 55.76 24.08 -0.48
C ALA A 11 54.52 24.77 0.13
N LEU A 12 53.97 24.06 1.12
CA LEU A 12 52.97 24.45 2.12
C LEU A 12 51.49 24.05 1.88
N LEU A 13 51.10 23.02 2.65
CA LEU A 13 49.92 22.96 3.54
C LEU A 13 48.51 22.90 2.93
N CYS A 14 47.84 21.75 3.08
CA CYS A 14 46.76 21.58 4.07
C CYS A 14 46.29 20.10 4.11
N PRO A 15 46.41 19.38 5.23
CA PRO A 15 45.83 18.04 5.39
C PRO A 15 44.39 18.11 5.92
N ALA A 16 43.66 17.01 5.71
CA ALA A 16 42.41 16.62 6.38
C ALA A 16 41.10 17.29 5.91
N LEU A 17 40.31 16.54 5.13
CA LEU A 17 38.85 16.63 5.16
C LEU A 17 38.26 15.21 5.16
N LEU A 18 37.37 15.00 6.11
CA LEU A 18 36.74 13.75 6.53
C LEU A 18 35.91 13.10 5.40
N SER A 19 36.12 11.80 5.17
CA SER A 19 35.16 10.94 4.47
C SER A 19 34.06 10.51 5.45
N LEU A 20 32.89 11.14 5.33
CA LEU A 20 31.67 10.78 6.04
C LEU A 20 30.98 9.62 5.31
N VAL A 21 30.97 8.44 5.93
CA VAL A 21 30.30 7.23 5.44
C VAL A 21 28.79 7.41 5.61
N MET A 22 28.09 7.71 4.52
CA MET A 22 26.62 7.76 4.48
C MET A 22 26.07 6.33 4.36
N PHE A 23 25.68 5.75 5.50
CA PHE A 23 24.81 4.57 5.53
C PHE A 23 23.42 4.95 5.00
N SER A 24 23.10 4.52 3.77
CA SER A 24 21.72 4.48 3.27
C SER A 24 20.94 3.43 4.05
N ALA A 25 20.14 3.88 5.02
CA ALA A 25 19.15 3.04 5.67
C ALA A 25 17.92 2.94 4.76
N CYS A 26 17.69 1.76 4.19
CA CYS A 26 16.44 1.41 3.52
C CYS A 26 15.27 1.58 4.49
N SER A 27 14.33 2.44 4.14
CA SER A 27 13.08 2.62 4.87
C SER A 27 12.20 1.38 4.68
N ALA A 28 12.20 0.46 5.65
CA ALA A 28 11.24 -0.64 5.69
C ALA A 28 9.82 -0.10 6.02
N PRO A 29 8.75 -0.65 5.44
CA PRO A 29 7.38 -0.26 5.78
C PRO A 29 7.10 -0.54 7.26
N GLN A 30 6.72 0.48 8.03
CA GLN A 30 6.37 0.29 9.44
C GLN A 30 5.02 -0.44 9.54
N PRO A 31 4.91 -1.49 10.38
CA PRO A 31 3.61 -2.07 10.71
C PRO A 31 2.75 -1.03 11.41
N ALA A 32 1.44 -1.06 11.16
CA ALA A 32 0.46 -0.18 11.77
C ALA A 32 0.43 -0.37 13.30
N GLY A 33 1.22 0.42 14.02
CA GLY A 33 1.33 0.41 15.47
C GLY A 33 2.63 1.04 15.94
N ARG A 34 2.53 2.15 16.69
CA ARG A 34 3.70 2.76 17.33
C ARG A 34 4.01 1.98 18.61
N LEU A 35 5.04 1.14 18.58
CA LEU A 35 5.59 0.52 19.79
C LEU A 35 6.23 1.62 20.65
N VAL A 36 5.54 2.04 21.72
CA VAL A 36 6.12 2.82 22.80
C VAL A 36 6.27 1.86 23.98
N GLU A 37 7.51 1.62 24.43
CA GLU A 37 7.83 0.77 25.60
C GLU A 37 7.13 -0.60 25.63
N GLY A 38 7.14 -1.34 24.51
CA GLY A 38 6.66 -2.73 24.49
C GLY A 38 5.15 -2.91 24.72
N ARG A 39 4.37 -1.82 24.73
CA ARG A 39 2.90 -1.88 24.74
C ARG A 39 2.35 -1.38 23.41
N MET A 40 1.45 -2.16 22.82
CA MET A 40 0.65 -1.72 21.68
C MET A 40 -0.29 -0.62 22.19
N VAL A 41 0.07 0.63 21.93
CA VAL A 41 -0.82 1.76 22.25
C VAL A 41 -2.02 1.65 21.30
N PRO A 42 -3.26 1.52 21.80
CA PRO A 42 -4.43 1.54 20.94
C PRO A 42 -4.41 2.86 20.17
N SER A 43 -4.57 2.76 18.85
CA SER A 43 -4.61 3.94 18.01
C SER A 43 -5.82 4.77 18.45
N GLY A 44 -5.65 6.09 18.62
CA GLY A 44 -6.66 6.92 19.28
C GLY A 44 -8.04 6.88 18.58
N PRO A 45 -9.10 7.36 19.24
CA PRO A 45 -10.46 7.37 18.68
C PRO A 45 -10.47 8.14 17.34
N GLY A 46 -10.57 7.39 16.23
CA GLY A 46 -10.43 7.92 14.87
C GLY A 46 -9.38 7.19 14.01
N ALA A 47 -8.63 6.25 14.59
CA ALA A 47 -7.69 5.42 13.86
C ALA A 47 -8.36 4.60 12.76
N ALA A 48 -7.69 4.51 11.62
CA ALA A 48 -8.05 3.57 10.57
C ALA A 48 -7.49 2.19 10.92
N ILE A 49 -8.37 1.19 10.96
CA ILE A 49 -8.02 -0.21 11.19
C ILE A 49 -8.37 -1.03 9.95
N THR A 50 -7.53 -2.01 9.61
CA THR A 50 -7.95 -3.04 8.66
C THR A 50 -9.00 -3.90 9.33
N PHE A 51 -10.25 -3.76 8.90
CA PHE A 51 -11.38 -4.44 9.50
C PHE A 51 -11.51 -5.87 8.99
N GLU A 52 -11.42 -6.04 7.67
CA GLU A 52 -11.56 -7.33 7.00
C GLU A 52 -10.64 -7.37 5.78
N LYS A 53 -10.20 -8.57 5.40
CA LYS A 53 -9.40 -8.83 4.21
C LYS A 53 -10.00 -9.99 3.44
N GLN A 54 -10.06 -9.86 2.12
CA GLN A 54 -10.44 -10.97 1.25
C GLN A 54 -9.42 -11.12 0.11
N THR A 55 -9.15 -12.37 -0.23
CA THR A 55 -8.27 -12.72 -1.35
C THR A 55 -9.12 -13.14 -2.54
N PHE A 56 -8.90 -12.49 -3.68
CA PHE A 56 -9.53 -12.82 -4.94
C PHE A 56 -8.50 -13.47 -5.86
N LYS A 57 -8.89 -14.62 -6.42
CA LYS A 57 -8.10 -15.30 -7.45
C LYS A 57 -8.45 -14.68 -8.80
N LEU A 58 -7.42 -14.32 -9.55
CA LEU A 58 -7.54 -13.81 -10.91
C LEU A 58 -7.09 -14.91 -11.87
N VAL A 59 -6.24 -14.57 -12.85
CA VAL A 59 -5.73 -15.50 -13.87
C VAL A 59 -4.26 -15.81 -13.65
N LYS A 60 -3.87 -17.05 -13.98
CA LYS A 60 -2.45 -17.47 -13.92
C LYS A 60 -1.63 -16.94 -15.11
N ILE A 61 -2.30 -16.59 -16.19
CA ILE A 61 -1.72 -16.10 -17.45
C ILE A 61 -1.99 -14.60 -17.51
N PRO A 62 -1.02 -13.77 -17.93
CA PRO A 62 -1.23 -12.33 -18.02
C PRO A 62 -2.45 -11.96 -18.84
N ASP A 63 -3.22 -11.03 -18.30
CA ASP A 63 -4.42 -10.50 -18.92
C ASP A 63 -4.43 -8.98 -18.75
N PRO A 64 -3.89 -8.24 -19.73
CA PRO A 64 -3.77 -6.80 -19.63
C PRO A 64 -5.14 -6.10 -19.55
N ASP A 65 -6.19 -6.70 -20.11
CA ASP A 65 -7.54 -6.13 -20.09
C ASP A 65 -8.14 -6.25 -18.69
N LEU A 66 -8.00 -7.40 -18.04
CA LEU A 66 -8.42 -7.60 -16.65
C LEU A 66 -7.62 -6.71 -15.69
N GLU A 67 -6.30 -6.61 -15.87
CA GLU A 67 -5.44 -5.76 -15.04
C GLU A 67 -5.82 -4.29 -15.18
N ALA A 68 -6.12 -3.82 -16.40
CA ALA A 68 -6.61 -2.46 -16.65
C ALA A 68 -8.01 -2.21 -16.08
N ALA A 69 -8.89 -3.21 -16.06
CA ALA A 69 -10.24 -3.10 -15.53
C ALA A 69 -10.31 -3.18 -13.98
N LEU A 70 -9.29 -3.76 -13.34
CA LEU A 70 -9.31 -4.08 -11.91
C LEU A 70 -9.53 -2.86 -11.01
N GLU A 71 -8.81 -1.77 -11.28
CA GLU A 71 -8.96 -0.53 -10.52
C GLU A 71 -10.38 0.05 -10.65
N GLY A 72 -10.95 0.00 -11.86
CA GLY A 72 -12.33 0.41 -12.12
C GLY A 72 -13.35 -0.47 -11.39
N MET A 73 -13.13 -1.78 -11.31
CA MET A 73 -13.98 -2.70 -10.55
C MET A 73 -13.94 -2.40 -9.05
N LEU A 74 -12.77 -2.10 -8.49
CA LEU A 74 -12.60 -1.71 -7.09
C LEU A 74 -13.33 -0.39 -6.78
N SER A 75 -13.09 0.64 -7.60
CA SER A 75 -13.74 1.95 -7.43
C SER A 75 -15.25 1.84 -7.53
N ALA A 76 -15.77 1.11 -8.53
CA ALA A 76 -17.22 0.94 -8.67
C ALA A 76 -17.84 0.16 -7.50
N SER A 77 -17.14 -0.84 -6.97
CA SER A 77 -17.60 -1.58 -5.78
C SER A 77 -17.61 -0.71 -4.54
N TYR A 78 -16.59 0.15 -4.39
CA TYR A 78 -16.52 1.15 -3.33
C TYR A 78 -17.68 2.13 -3.42
N ASP A 79 -17.93 2.70 -4.60
CA ASP A 79 -19.01 3.67 -4.82
C ASP A 79 -20.39 3.09 -4.52
N VAL A 80 -20.63 1.82 -4.88
CA VAL A 80 -21.88 1.11 -4.53
C VAL A 80 -22.04 0.98 -3.01
N ALA A 81 -21.00 0.52 -2.31
CA ALA A 81 -21.04 0.37 -0.86
C ALA A 81 -21.21 1.72 -0.14
N VAL A 82 -20.48 2.75 -0.58
CA VAL A 82 -20.59 4.11 -0.03
C VAL A 82 -21.98 4.67 -0.27
N THR A 83 -22.52 4.58 -1.48
CA THR A 83 -23.84 5.13 -1.81
C THR A 83 -24.94 4.45 -0.98
N LYS A 84 -24.84 3.12 -0.80
CA LYS A 84 -25.81 2.34 -0.04
C LYS A 84 -25.82 2.70 1.46
N HIS A 85 -24.67 3.04 2.04
CA HIS A 85 -24.52 3.22 3.49
C HIS A 85 -24.35 4.67 3.95
N ALA A 86 -23.82 5.54 3.10
CA ALA A 86 -23.53 6.95 3.42
C ALA A 86 -24.60 7.92 2.90
N GLY A 87 -25.44 7.49 1.95
CA GLY A 87 -26.33 8.39 1.22
C GLY A 87 -25.54 9.58 0.64
N ASP A 88 -25.97 10.80 0.98
CA ASP A 88 -25.36 12.05 0.51
C ASP A 88 -24.08 12.45 1.27
N LYS A 89 -23.62 11.67 2.27
CA LYS A 89 -22.48 12.04 3.12
C LYS A 89 -21.37 10.96 3.20
N PRO A 90 -20.63 10.73 2.10
CA PRO A 90 -19.56 9.72 2.03
C PRO A 90 -18.50 9.82 3.14
N MET A 91 -18.19 11.03 3.60
CA MET A 91 -17.12 11.25 4.58
C MET A 91 -17.49 10.80 6.00
N GLU A 92 -18.77 10.54 6.28
CA GLU A 92 -19.24 10.20 7.63
C GLU A 92 -19.20 8.68 7.93
N ILE A 93 -18.99 7.81 6.94
CA ILE A 93 -18.97 6.35 7.16
C ILE A 93 -17.61 5.77 7.56
N GLY A 94 -16.54 6.56 7.39
CA GLY A 94 -15.16 6.20 7.75
C GLY A 94 -14.67 4.90 7.12
N PHE A 95 -15.03 4.66 5.87
CA PHE A 95 -14.66 3.49 5.08
C PHE A 95 -13.70 3.85 3.94
N THR A 96 -12.66 3.05 3.76
CA THR A 96 -11.77 3.06 2.59
C THR A 96 -11.27 1.63 2.32
N TYR A 97 -10.53 1.43 1.24
CA TYR A 97 -9.94 0.14 0.91
C TYR A 97 -8.48 0.26 0.53
N SER A 98 -7.78 -0.87 0.57
CA SER A 98 -6.46 -1.00 -0.06
C SER A 98 -6.37 -2.32 -0.82
N LEU A 99 -5.53 -2.32 -1.85
CA LEU A 99 -5.21 -3.48 -2.68
C LEU A 99 -3.73 -3.82 -2.49
N ALA A 100 -3.43 -5.11 -2.34
CA ALA A 100 -2.07 -5.62 -2.42
C ALA A 100 -2.03 -6.87 -3.32
N PRO A 101 -1.05 -7.01 -4.22
CA PRO A 101 -0.87 -8.26 -4.96
C PRO A 101 -0.51 -9.40 -3.99
N ARG A 102 -1.02 -10.60 -4.29
CA ARG A 102 -0.65 -11.85 -3.61
C ARG A 102 -0.14 -12.85 -4.63
N GLY A 103 0.92 -13.57 -4.28
CA GLY A 103 1.54 -14.54 -5.19
C GLY A 103 2.45 -13.88 -6.23
N ALA A 104 2.25 -14.20 -7.51
CA ALA A 104 3.03 -13.60 -8.59
C ALA A 104 2.68 -12.11 -8.71
N VAL A 105 3.70 -11.25 -8.66
CA VAL A 105 3.54 -9.79 -8.78
C VAL A 105 3.17 -9.41 -10.21
N TYR A 106 3.62 -10.20 -11.19
CA TYR A 106 3.19 -10.10 -12.57
C TYR A 106 3.17 -11.49 -13.23
N PRO A 107 2.04 -11.92 -13.80
CA PRO A 107 0.72 -11.27 -13.74
C PRO A 107 0.13 -11.36 -12.34
N PHE A 108 -0.85 -10.51 -12.01
CA PHE A 108 -1.55 -10.61 -10.73
C PHE A 108 -2.34 -11.93 -10.68
N SER A 109 -1.75 -12.97 -10.08
CA SER A 109 -2.43 -14.27 -9.93
C SER A 109 -3.52 -14.21 -8.87
N GLU A 110 -3.26 -13.44 -7.82
CA GLU A 110 -4.15 -13.23 -6.69
C GLU A 110 -3.99 -11.80 -6.20
N ILE A 111 -5.04 -11.26 -5.61
CA ILE A 111 -5.03 -9.96 -4.96
C ILE A 111 -5.63 -10.10 -3.58
N GLU A 112 -5.05 -9.41 -2.60
CA GLU A 112 -5.66 -9.18 -1.30
C GLU A 112 -6.25 -7.77 -1.28
N VAL A 113 -7.54 -7.69 -0.99
CA VAL A 113 -8.26 -6.43 -0.83
C VAL A 113 -8.62 -6.31 0.64
N SER A 114 -8.22 -5.19 1.24
CA SER A 114 -8.49 -4.87 2.65
C SER A 114 -9.61 -3.85 2.73
N CYS A 115 -10.65 -4.15 3.50
CA CYS A 115 -11.63 -3.17 3.96
C CYS A 115 -11.06 -2.46 5.18
N ILE A 116 -10.92 -1.14 5.12
CA ILE A 116 -10.32 -0.32 6.16
C ILE A 116 -11.41 0.60 6.73
N MET A 117 -11.61 0.51 8.04
CA MET A 117 -12.64 1.26 8.75
C MET A 117 -12.01 2.17 9.80
N GLN A 118 -12.59 3.35 10.03
CA GLN A 118 -12.31 4.10 11.25
C GLN A 118 -12.89 3.34 12.44
N GLU A 119 -12.10 3.20 13.50
CA GLU A 119 -12.41 2.36 14.67
C GLU A 119 -13.79 2.68 15.29
N LYS A 120 -14.17 3.96 15.31
CA LYS A 120 -15.48 4.42 15.81
C LYS A 120 -16.69 3.87 15.03
N TYR A 121 -16.53 3.50 13.76
CA TYR A 121 -17.61 2.96 12.92
C TYR A 121 -17.49 1.46 12.68
N ALA A 122 -16.30 0.91 12.85
CA ALA A 122 -15.96 -0.48 12.54
C ALA A 122 -16.95 -1.49 13.14
N ARG A 123 -17.31 -1.37 14.43
CA ARG A 123 -18.23 -2.33 15.06
C ARG A 123 -19.69 -2.19 14.61
N ARG A 124 -20.13 -0.98 14.26
CA ARG A 124 -21.54 -0.70 13.98
C ARG A 124 -21.88 -0.93 12.51
N SER A 125 -21.02 -0.46 11.62
CA SER A 125 -21.27 -0.42 10.18
C SER A 125 -20.26 -1.24 9.38
N GLY A 126 -19.13 -1.64 9.99
CA GLY A 126 -18.09 -2.41 9.32
C GLY A 126 -18.60 -3.71 8.68
N PRO A 127 -19.34 -4.59 9.39
CA PRO A 127 -19.81 -5.84 8.81
C PRO A 127 -20.66 -5.67 7.55
N GLU A 128 -21.58 -4.68 7.55
CA GLU A 128 -22.48 -4.44 6.42
C GLU A 128 -21.75 -3.76 5.26
N ILE A 129 -20.96 -2.71 5.53
CA ILE A 129 -20.23 -1.97 4.49
C ILE A 129 -19.18 -2.87 3.82
N CYS A 130 -18.34 -3.55 4.62
CA CYS A 130 -17.30 -4.42 4.07
C CYS A 130 -17.91 -5.63 3.36
N GLY A 131 -19.00 -6.20 3.90
CA GLY A 131 -19.71 -7.31 3.27
C GLY A 131 -20.27 -6.93 1.90
N ASP A 132 -20.97 -5.80 1.80
CA ASP A 132 -21.51 -5.30 0.53
C ASP A 132 -20.40 -4.96 -0.48
N PHE A 133 -19.32 -4.32 -0.02
CA PHE A 133 -18.17 -4.02 -0.86
C PHE A 133 -17.55 -5.29 -1.47
N PHE A 134 -17.28 -6.31 -0.64
CA PHE A 134 -16.67 -7.55 -1.12
C PHE A 134 -17.62 -8.38 -1.97
N GLN A 135 -18.91 -8.38 -1.68
CA GLN A 135 -19.91 -9.04 -2.51
C GLN A 135 -19.97 -8.44 -3.91
N GLU A 136 -20.03 -7.11 -4.01
CA GLU A 136 -20.07 -6.39 -5.29
C GLU A 136 -18.76 -6.61 -6.07
N LEU A 137 -17.62 -6.52 -5.40
CA LEU A 137 -16.31 -6.76 -6.02
C LEU A 137 -16.19 -8.19 -6.55
N GLY A 138 -16.62 -9.18 -5.76
CA GLY A 138 -16.63 -10.58 -6.15
C GLY A 138 -17.49 -10.83 -7.38
N PHE A 139 -18.66 -10.20 -7.46
CA PHE A 139 -19.54 -10.28 -8.63
C PHE A 139 -18.86 -9.71 -9.90
N ARG A 140 -18.23 -8.53 -9.78
CA ARG A 140 -17.54 -7.88 -10.91
C ARG A 140 -16.35 -8.67 -11.41
N ILE A 141 -15.48 -9.12 -10.49
CA ILE A 141 -14.32 -9.95 -10.84
C ILE A 141 -14.78 -11.23 -11.50
N LYS A 142 -15.76 -11.93 -10.93
CA LYS A 142 -16.29 -13.16 -11.51
C LYS A 142 -16.85 -12.92 -12.92
N SER A 143 -17.61 -11.86 -13.10
CA SER A 143 -18.17 -11.50 -14.42
C SER A 143 -17.07 -11.18 -15.44
N ALA A 144 -16.01 -10.48 -15.04
CA ALA A 144 -14.87 -10.20 -15.92
C ALA A 144 -14.11 -11.47 -16.32
N LEU A 145 -14.03 -12.46 -15.43
CA LEU A 145 -13.40 -13.75 -15.71
C LEU A 145 -14.25 -14.67 -16.61
N GLU A 146 -15.57 -14.58 -16.53
CA GLU A 146 -16.50 -15.40 -17.34
C GLU A 146 -16.73 -14.85 -18.74
N ASN A 147 -16.62 -13.53 -18.95
CA ASN A 147 -16.80 -12.87 -20.26
C ASN A 147 -15.51 -12.83 -21.09
N LYS A 148 -14.62 -13.78 -20.86
CA LYS A 148 -13.27 -13.85 -21.45
C LYS A 148 -13.17 -14.92 -22.54
#